data_AF-A0A353Z051-F1
#
_entry.id   AF-A0A353Z051-F1
#
_cell.length_a   1.000
_cell.length_b   1.000
_cell.length_c   1.000
_cell.angle_alpha   90.00
_cell.angle_beta   90.00
_cell.angle_gamma   90.00
#
_symmetry.space_group_name_H-M   'P 1'
#
loop_
_entity.id
_entity.type
_entity.pdbx_description
1 polymer ?
#
loop_
_entity_poly.entity_id
_entity_poly.type
_entity_poly.pdbx_seq_one_letter_code
_entity_poly.pdbx_strand_id
1 'polypeptide(L)' 'INGVTVKESNEARIIPNDPELPIMLDKVYPCHEIVKIDYHLPGCPPRADLIWEALVALVTGDAMKLPYEVIKYD' A
#
# COMPACT_ATOMS: atom_id res chain seq x y z
N ILE A 1 14.85 12.60 13.25
CA ILE A 1 15.13 13.06 14.64
C ILE A 1 14.75 14.53 14.92
N ASN A 2 14.72 15.43 13.93
CA ASN A 2 14.43 16.86 14.12
C ASN A 2 12.98 17.25 13.78
N GLY A 3 12.06 16.27 13.69
CA GLY A 3 10.65 16.54 13.39
C GLY A 3 9.97 17.29 14.54
N VAL A 4 8.91 18.05 14.23
CA VAL A 4 8.14 18.84 15.20
C VAL A 4 7.63 18.01 16.37
N THR A 5 7.28 16.74 16.14
CA THR A 5 6.79 15.82 17.18
C THR A 5 7.89 15.06 17.92
N VAL A 6 9.16 15.17 17.50
CA VAL A 6 10.27 14.35 18.01
C VAL A 6 11.28 15.19 18.81
N LYS A 7 11.45 16.46 18.45
CA LYS A 7 12.55 17.30 18.94
C LYS A 7 12.57 17.50 20.45
N GLU A 8 11.42 17.61 21.10
CA GLU A 8 11.30 17.83 22.55
C GLU A 8 11.16 16.53 23.35
N SER A 9 10.89 15.40 22.69
CA SER A 9 10.63 14.11 23.34
C SER A 9 11.77 13.10 23.16
N ASN A 10 12.80 13.43 22.38
CA ASN A 10 13.97 12.59 22.12
C ASN A 10 15.27 13.42 22.17
N GLU A 11 15.55 14.01 23.33
CA GLU A 11 16.73 14.87 23.56
C GLU A 11 18.04 14.15 23.23
N ALA A 12 18.13 12.84 23.57
CA ALA A 12 19.28 11.99 23.31
C ALA A 12 19.44 11.58 21.82
N ARG A 13 18.51 11.98 20.94
CA ARG A 13 18.52 11.72 19.49
C ARG A 13 18.67 10.25 19.13
N ILE A 14 18.07 9.38 19.93
CA ILE A 14 18.16 7.94 19.76
C ILE A 14 17.30 7.52 18.56
N ILE A 15 17.86 6.67 17.70
CA ILE A 15 17.12 5.99 16.64
C ILE A 15 16.71 4.63 17.21
N PRO A 16 15.41 4.27 17.20
CA PRO A 16 14.97 2.94 17.62
C PRO A 16 15.68 1.85 16.82
N ASN A 17 16.29 0.89 17.52
CA ASN A 17 17.02 -0.24 16.95
C ASN A 17 16.85 -1.50 17.82
N ASP A 18 15.65 -1.65 18.38
CA ASP A 18 15.28 -2.84 19.13
C ASP A 18 15.12 -4.04 18.17
N PRO A 19 15.57 -5.25 18.52
CA PRO A 19 15.36 -6.45 17.70
C PRO A 19 13.91 -6.75 17.31
N GLU A 20 12.92 -6.26 18.05
CA GLU A 20 11.50 -6.38 17.72
C GLU A 20 11.09 -5.48 16.53
N LEU A 21 11.90 -4.48 16.19
CA LEU A 21 11.65 -3.59 15.06
C LEU A 21 12.31 -4.15 13.78
N PRO A 22 11.58 -4.24 12.67
CA PRO A 22 12.15 -4.68 11.41
C PRO A 22 13.15 -3.65 10.86
N ILE A 23 14.15 -4.16 10.15
CA ILE A 23 15.08 -3.32 9.40
C ILE A 23 14.35 -2.68 8.23
N MET A 24 14.49 -1.36 8.09
CA MET A 24 14.00 -0.63 6.93
C MET A 24 14.81 -1.00 5.68
N LEU A 25 14.12 -1.24 4.58
CA LEU A 25 14.76 -1.40 3.27
C LEU A 25 15.39 -0.08 2.79
N ASP A 26 16.24 -0.14 1.79
CA ASP A 26 16.86 1.03 1.18
C ASP A 26 15.87 1.91 0.41
N LYS A 27 14.77 1.31 -0.10
CA LYS A 27 13.67 1.98 -0.79
C LYS A 27 12.32 1.31 -0.50
N VAL A 28 11.25 2.01 -0.84
CA VAL A 28 9.91 1.41 -0.92
C VAL A 28 9.77 0.72 -2.27
N TYR A 29 9.28 -0.50 -2.27
CA TYR A 29 9.07 -1.32 -3.46
C TYR A 29 7.59 -1.66 -3.61
N PRO A 30 7.02 -1.62 -4.84
CA PRO A 30 5.69 -2.15 -5.09
C PRO A 30 5.68 -3.67 -4.94
N CYS A 31 4.56 -4.24 -4.50
CA CYS A 31 4.46 -5.68 -4.24
C CYS A 31 4.82 -6.56 -5.44
N HIS A 32 4.52 -6.12 -6.67
CA HIS A 32 4.79 -6.89 -7.90
C HIS A 32 6.28 -7.04 -8.23
N GLU A 33 7.17 -6.28 -7.60
CA GLU A 33 8.61 -6.49 -7.72
C GLU A 33 9.11 -7.65 -6.87
N ILE A 34 8.39 -8.01 -5.81
CA ILE A 34 8.80 -9.04 -4.85
C ILE A 34 8.05 -10.35 -5.09
N VAL A 35 6.77 -10.29 -5.46
CA VAL A 35 5.92 -11.46 -5.70
C VAL A 35 5.07 -11.30 -6.95
N LYS A 36 4.64 -12.41 -7.55
CA LYS A 36 3.69 -12.38 -8.67
C LYS A 36 2.34 -11.84 -8.18
N ILE A 37 1.82 -10.83 -8.86
CA ILE A 37 0.49 -10.27 -8.62
C ILE A 37 -0.39 -10.58 -9.82
N ASP A 38 -1.53 -11.23 -9.59
CA ASP A 38 -2.45 -11.64 -10.66
C ASP A 38 -3.36 -10.50 -11.15
N TYR A 39 -3.77 -9.59 -10.26
CA TYR A 39 -4.66 -8.47 -10.57
C TYR A 39 -4.24 -7.18 -9.84
N HIS A 40 -4.46 -6.03 -10.48
CA HIS A 40 -4.16 -4.71 -9.93
C HIS A 40 -5.43 -3.86 -9.84
N LEU A 41 -5.69 -3.27 -8.67
CA LEU A 41 -6.81 -2.33 -8.46
C LEU A 41 -6.26 -0.91 -8.24
N PRO A 42 -6.32 -0.02 -9.24
CA PRO A 42 -5.78 1.32 -9.13
C PRO A 42 -6.63 2.24 -8.22
N GLY A 43 -5.96 3.18 -7.53
CA GLY A 43 -6.56 4.28 -6.76
C GLY A 43 -5.94 4.48 -5.37
N CYS A 44 -6.09 5.68 -4.79
CA CYS A 44 -5.56 6.03 -3.48
C CYS A 44 -6.64 6.66 -2.55
N PRO A 45 -7.65 5.91 -2.07
CA PRO A 45 -7.85 4.47 -2.28
C PRO A 45 -8.65 4.17 -3.57
N PRO A 46 -8.67 2.89 -4.02
CA PRO A 46 -9.56 2.46 -5.10
C PRO A 46 -11.03 2.79 -4.78
N ARG A 47 -11.84 3.05 -5.81
CA ARG A 47 -13.27 3.32 -5.64
C ARG A 47 -13.98 2.10 -5.06
N ALA A 48 -14.97 2.30 -4.19
CA ALA A 48 -15.71 1.21 -3.55
C ALA A 48 -16.31 0.22 -4.58
N ASP A 49 -16.93 0.74 -5.66
CA ASP A 49 -17.51 -0.10 -6.71
C ASP A 49 -16.45 -0.94 -7.44
N LEU A 50 -15.23 -0.41 -7.62
CA LEU A 50 -14.13 -1.17 -8.24
C LEU A 50 -13.71 -2.35 -7.35
N ILE A 51 -13.64 -2.14 -6.03
CA ILE A 51 -13.36 -3.22 -5.08
C ILE A 51 -14.48 -4.28 -5.12
N TRP A 52 -15.74 -3.83 -5.14
CA TRP A 52 -16.90 -4.73 -5.18
C TRP A 52 -16.94 -5.57 -6.46
N GLU A 53 -16.81 -4.94 -7.63
CA GLU A 53 -16.83 -5.62 -8.92
C GLU A 53 -15.69 -6.63 -9.06
N ALA A 54 -14.49 -6.28 -8.57
CA ALA A 54 -13.35 -7.19 -8.56
C ALA A 54 -13.62 -8.44 -7.70
N LEU A 55 -14.19 -8.28 -6.50
CA LEU A 55 -14.53 -9.39 -5.62
C LEU A 55 -15.63 -10.28 -6.22
N VAL A 56 -16.68 -9.68 -6.78
CA VAL A 56 -17.76 -10.45 -7.43
C VAL A 56 -17.21 -11.27 -8.59
N ALA A 57 -16.40 -10.68 -9.47
CA ALA A 57 -15.80 -11.39 -10.60
C ALA A 57 -14.94 -12.58 -10.15
N LEU A 58 -14.12 -12.41 -9.10
CA LEU A 58 -13.29 -13.49 -8.56
C LEU A 58 -14.12 -14.64 -7.99
N VAL A 59 -15.23 -14.34 -7.30
CA VAL A 59 -16.08 -15.37 -6.68
C VAL A 59 -16.97 -16.07 -7.71
N THR A 60 -17.41 -15.39 -8.77
CA THR A 60 -18.24 -16.00 -9.83
C THR A 60 -17.43 -16.67 -10.93
N GLY A 61 -16.12 -16.45 -10.98
CA GLY A 61 -15.26 -16.93 -12.07
C GLY A 61 -15.40 -16.12 -13.37
N ASP A 62 -15.98 -14.92 -13.29
CA ASP A 62 -16.14 -14.02 -14.43
C ASP A 62 -14.88 -13.21 -14.72
N ALA A 63 -14.75 -12.73 -15.95
CA ALA A 63 -13.68 -11.81 -16.32
C ALA A 63 -13.85 -10.46 -15.60
N MET A 64 -12.78 -9.94 -15.00
CA MET A 64 -12.77 -8.62 -14.37
C MET A 64 -13.03 -7.55 -15.43
N LYS A 65 -14.20 -6.93 -15.37
CA LYS A 65 -14.55 -5.78 -16.20
C LYS A 65 -14.05 -4.54 -15.47
N LEU A 66 -13.05 -3.88 -16.03
CA LEU A 66 -12.52 -2.61 -15.51
C LEU A 66 -13.01 -1.48 -16.41
N PRO A 67 -14.23 -0.94 -16.20
CA PRO A 67 -14.69 0.24 -16.94
C PRO A 67 -13.67 1.38 -16.79
N TYR A 68 -13.42 2.12 -17.87
CA TYR A 68 -12.42 3.20 -17.86
C TYR A 68 -12.75 4.27 -16.79
N GLU A 69 -14.03 4.47 -16.48
CA GLU A 69 -14.53 5.44 -15.50
C GLU A 69 -14.07 5.15 -14.06
N VAL A 70 -13.70 3.91 -13.75
CA VAL A 70 -13.27 3.49 -12.40
C VAL A 70 -11.76 3.43 -12.23
N ILE A 71 -11.00 3.65 -13.31
CA ILE A 71 -9.54 3.70 -13.27
C ILE A 71 -9.11 5.11 -12.87
N LYS A 72 -8.64 5.24 -11.63
CA LYS A 72 -8.09 6.48 -11.07
C LYS A 72 -6.76 6.21 -10.41
N TYR A 73 -5.84 7.18 -10.51
CA TYR A 73 -4.52 7.10 -9.91
C TYR A 73 -4.26 8.25 -8.92
N ASP A 74 -5.23 9.16 -8.80
CA ASP A 74 -5.27 10.27 -7.86
C ASP A 74 -5.89 9.87 -6.50
#